data_AF-A0A1G8RDK9-F1
#
_entry.id   AF-A0A1G8RDK9-F1
#
_cell.length_a   1.000
_cell.length_b   1.000
_cell.length_c   1.000
_cell.angle_alpha   90.00
_cell.angle_beta   90.00
_cell.angle_gamma   90.00
#
_symmetry.space_group_name_H-M   'P 1'
#
loop_
_entity.id
_entity.type
_entity.pdbx_description
1 polymer ?
#
loop_
_entity_poly.entity_id
_entity_poly.type
_entity_poly.pdbx_seq_one_letter_code
_entity_poly.pdbx_strand_id
1 'polypeptide(L)'
;MTRRTTMGVSSMSRRRRSTIIGIALLALSVAAAAGAGAAVTTLSLGGNDSEHVTCSGSSLQVSNQSATSLDLNCVAPTPSPAPTPTPSPTPTPSGATSAGGVSQDRVSAAFAVSSASVSVVSGSVELAVAWVSADDTAPGQSAVVTGGGLNWQLAGRANGQRGDAEAWYAMTTGSSFTATATAAQKGKYLQLTVITYASATGIGSVNVASAATGAAAATLTPTTAGSLVAGVGMDYDKALARTVPATSTLDRQDLASSGDTMWVEHLNSLTKAGVPVTLGVTAPTTDRWDMLAVEIVGAAAEPAAGPSIDASSPPVTAVLNNVSSVTTATFSPGAGTVLYAAFSMDSLPGSGATTKSVTNSGSPLAWHLLGRENSTDGQRVGGYVEVWWAANPKAQTGISVTAVFSQPTKNVAPPIGLLSIFVVDHAAADQSKAAWSASANVTGVDTVLSGSITTTAPNSLVLGVFDNWDSSESPSISGAQRLVSIVLNPDDRDTYWVQSAAAATPLPAKVTMQATVATGIHWHLVTWEILAG
;
A
#
# COMPACT_ATOMS: atom_id res chain seq x y z
N MET A 1 49.46 19.77 -37.15
CA MET A 1 48.54 18.62 -37.29
C MET A 1 49.31 17.33 -37.02
N THR A 2 48.96 16.66 -35.91
CA THR A 2 49.05 15.22 -35.63
C THR A 2 50.39 14.47 -35.74
N ARG A 3 50.91 14.01 -34.59
CA ARG A 3 51.30 12.60 -34.23
C ARG A 3 52.23 12.60 -33.00
N ARG A 4 51.80 12.04 -31.87
CA ARG A 4 51.94 10.64 -31.36
C ARG A 4 53.27 10.36 -30.62
N THR A 5 53.13 10.14 -29.30
CA THR A 5 53.77 9.13 -28.40
C THR A 5 55.28 8.88 -28.48
N THR A 6 55.98 8.73 -27.33
CA THR A 6 56.33 7.42 -26.70
C THR A 6 57.11 7.59 -25.38
N MET A 7 56.96 6.57 -24.53
CA MET A 7 57.54 6.19 -23.23
C MET A 7 58.97 6.59 -22.85
N GLY A 8 59.20 6.66 -21.53
CA GLY A 8 60.50 6.43 -20.89
C GLY A 8 60.40 5.38 -19.78
N VAL A 9 61.12 4.28 -19.94
CA VAL A 9 61.41 3.27 -18.91
C VAL A 9 62.81 3.57 -18.37
N SER A 10 63.02 3.49 -17.05
CA SER A 10 64.37 3.44 -16.47
C SER A 10 64.49 2.30 -15.48
N SER A 11 65.46 1.43 -15.75
CA SER A 11 65.91 0.30 -14.94
C SER A 11 67.01 0.72 -13.98
N MET A 12 67.06 0.15 -12.77
CA MET A 12 68.34 -0.12 -12.12
C MET A 12 68.27 -1.28 -11.12
N SER A 13 69.08 -2.31 -11.41
CA SER A 13 69.46 -3.45 -10.56
C SER A 13 70.44 -3.00 -9.46
N ARG A 14 70.48 -3.61 -8.25
CA ARG A 14 71.28 -4.82 -7.93
C ARG A 14 71.03 -5.31 -6.48
N ARG A 15 70.74 -6.61 -6.36
CA ARG A 15 71.30 -7.70 -5.48
C ARG A 15 71.78 -7.33 -4.06
N ARG A 16 71.63 -8.13 -2.99
CA ARG A 16 71.08 -9.49 -2.70
C ARG A 16 71.16 -9.72 -1.17
N ARG A 17 70.22 -10.49 -0.60
CA ARG A 17 70.33 -11.51 0.50
C ARG A 17 68.91 -11.70 1.07
N SER A 18 68.07 -12.57 0.52
CA SER A 18 67.88 -13.99 0.87
C SER A 18 67.63 -14.25 2.36
N THR A 19 66.36 -14.39 2.74
CA THR A 19 65.85 -15.45 3.65
C THR A 19 64.39 -15.72 3.27
N ILE A 20 64.04 -17.00 3.30
CA ILE A 20 62.89 -17.71 2.73
C ILE A 20 61.71 -17.73 3.72
N ILE A 21 60.48 -17.75 3.18
CA ILE A 21 59.22 -18.43 3.58
C ILE A 21 58.12 -17.68 2.79
N GLY A 22 57.65 -18.13 1.62
CA GLY A 22 56.67 -19.22 1.47
C GLY A 22 55.34 -18.78 2.06
N ILE A 23 54.38 -18.20 1.34
CA ILE A 23 53.45 -18.88 0.41
C ILE A 23 52.69 -17.78 -0.36
N ALA A 24 52.54 -17.96 -1.67
CA ALA A 24 51.73 -17.11 -2.52
C ALA A 24 50.23 -17.43 -2.33
N LEU A 25 49.43 -16.45 -1.91
CA LEU A 25 47.98 -16.46 -2.17
C LEU A 25 47.78 -15.89 -3.58
N LEU A 26 47.65 -16.78 -4.57
CA LEU A 26 47.18 -16.44 -5.90
C LEU A 26 45.66 -16.42 -5.86
N ALA A 27 45.06 -15.23 -5.72
CA ALA A 27 43.64 -15.06 -5.99
C ALA A 27 43.43 -15.14 -7.50
N LEU A 28 42.91 -16.26 -7.99
CA LEU A 28 42.40 -16.38 -9.35
C LEU A 28 40.93 -16.77 -9.28
N SER A 29 40.07 -15.78 -9.50
CA SER A 29 38.65 -15.96 -9.75
C SER A 29 38.47 -16.62 -11.13
N VAL A 30 37.79 -17.78 -11.15
CA VAL A 30 37.29 -18.36 -12.40
C VAL A 30 35.78 -18.55 -12.25
N ALA A 31 35.04 -17.72 -12.97
CA ALA A 31 33.65 -17.97 -13.31
C ALA A 31 33.63 -19.14 -14.30
N ALA A 32 33.00 -20.26 -13.94
CA ALA A 32 32.78 -21.38 -14.86
C ALA A 32 31.29 -21.43 -15.25
N ALA A 33 31.06 -21.17 -16.54
CA ALA A 33 29.80 -21.44 -17.21
C ALA A 33 29.55 -22.95 -17.32
N ALA A 34 28.28 -23.34 -17.25
CA ALA A 34 27.84 -24.73 -17.30
C ALA A 34 28.23 -25.43 -18.62
N GLY A 35 28.76 -26.66 -18.49
CA GLY A 35 29.00 -27.60 -19.59
C GLY A 35 29.49 -28.93 -19.03
N ALA A 36 28.85 -30.03 -19.46
CA ALA A 36 28.98 -31.37 -18.89
C ALA A 36 30.42 -31.93 -18.81
N GLY A 37 30.72 -32.61 -17.70
CA GLY A 37 31.80 -33.59 -17.56
C GLY A 37 33.23 -33.06 -17.44
N ALA A 38 33.64 -32.65 -16.24
CA ALA A 38 35.06 -32.51 -15.89
C ALA A 38 35.42 -33.55 -14.81
N ALA A 39 36.38 -34.43 -15.13
CA ALA A 39 36.94 -35.37 -14.18
C ALA A 39 37.74 -34.61 -13.10
N VAL A 40 37.41 -34.85 -11.83
CA VAL A 40 38.13 -34.29 -10.68
C VAL A 40 39.44 -35.06 -10.49
N THR A 41 40.57 -34.35 -10.36
CA THR A 41 41.86 -34.91 -9.92
C THR A 41 41.73 -35.50 -8.53
N THR A 42 42.23 -36.73 -8.33
CA THR A 42 42.16 -37.45 -7.05
C THR A 42 42.63 -36.59 -5.88
N LEU A 43 41.75 -36.43 -4.90
CA LEU A 43 42.01 -35.75 -3.64
C LEU A 43 42.33 -36.78 -2.56
N SER A 44 43.50 -36.69 -1.92
CA SER A 44 43.93 -37.62 -0.87
C SER A 44 43.76 -36.97 0.49
N LEU A 45 42.83 -37.48 1.31
CA LEU A 45 42.60 -37.02 2.68
C LEU A 45 43.27 -37.98 3.69
N GLY A 46 43.98 -37.45 4.67
CA GLY A 46 44.53 -38.19 5.79
C GLY A 46 43.55 -38.30 6.97
N GLY A 47 43.93 -39.07 8.00
CA GLY A 47 43.14 -39.14 9.23
C GLY A 47 43.08 -37.77 9.93
N ASN A 48 41.86 -37.27 10.17
CA ASN A 48 41.50 -35.96 10.74
C ASN A 48 41.42 -34.76 9.78
N ASP A 49 41.56 -34.97 8.47
CA ASP A 49 41.28 -33.91 7.50
C ASP A 49 39.76 -33.73 7.32
N SER A 50 39.31 -32.51 7.02
CA SER A 50 37.92 -32.20 6.68
C SER A 50 37.89 -31.35 5.42
N GLU A 51 37.06 -31.74 4.46
CA GLU A 51 36.77 -30.94 3.28
C GLU A 51 35.27 -30.70 3.13
N HIS A 52 34.94 -29.50 2.61
CA HIS A 52 33.58 -29.07 2.40
C HIS A 52 33.23 -29.10 0.92
N VAL A 53 32.18 -29.86 0.59
CA VAL A 53 31.60 -29.91 -0.76
C VAL A 53 30.28 -29.16 -0.76
N THR A 54 30.17 -28.13 -1.60
CA THR A 54 28.94 -27.36 -1.78
C THR A 54 28.22 -27.82 -3.04
N CYS A 55 26.97 -28.25 -2.91
CA CYS A 55 26.12 -28.67 -4.03
C CYS A 55 25.11 -27.56 -4.37
N SER A 56 24.98 -27.24 -5.65
CA SER A 56 24.04 -26.23 -6.17
C SER A 56 22.64 -26.80 -6.49
N GLY A 57 22.44 -28.10 -6.29
CA GLY A 57 21.16 -28.80 -6.44
C GLY A 57 20.31 -28.79 -5.17
N SER A 58 19.12 -29.39 -5.23
CA SER A 58 18.15 -29.36 -4.12
C SER A 58 18.57 -30.19 -2.91
N SER A 59 19.46 -31.17 -3.12
CA SER A 59 20.04 -31.97 -2.04
C SER A 59 21.37 -32.60 -2.49
N LEU A 60 22.26 -32.82 -1.52
CA LEU A 60 23.49 -33.59 -1.67
C LEU A 60 23.31 -34.93 -0.96
N GLN A 61 23.53 -36.04 -1.66
CA GLN A 61 23.32 -37.38 -1.12
C GLN A 61 24.59 -38.23 -1.22
N VAL A 62 24.82 -39.07 -0.21
CA VAL A 62 25.87 -40.11 -0.27
C VAL A 62 25.33 -41.29 -1.06
N SER A 63 25.95 -41.57 -2.19
CA SER A 63 25.56 -42.67 -3.09
C SER A 63 26.32 -43.96 -2.79
N ASN A 64 27.52 -43.87 -2.22
CA ASN A 64 28.33 -45.01 -1.79
C ASN A 64 29.32 -44.58 -0.71
N GLN A 65 29.57 -45.44 0.27
CA GLN A 65 30.60 -45.24 1.29
C GLN A 65 31.33 -46.56 1.57
N SER A 66 32.64 -46.55 1.36
CA SER A 66 33.55 -47.62 1.72
C SER A 66 34.71 -47.07 2.54
N ALA A 67 35.57 -47.96 3.05
CA ALA A 67 36.75 -47.55 3.81
C ALA A 67 37.73 -46.67 3.00
N THR A 68 37.65 -46.68 1.66
CA THR A 68 38.60 -45.98 0.77
C THR A 68 37.94 -45.09 -0.28
N SER A 69 36.61 -44.93 -0.28
CA SER A 69 35.89 -44.09 -1.23
C SER A 69 34.55 -43.61 -0.64
N LEU A 70 34.20 -42.36 -0.95
CA LEU A 70 32.93 -41.72 -0.63
C LEU A 70 32.40 -41.04 -1.90
N ASP A 71 31.33 -41.57 -2.47
CA ASP A 71 30.75 -41.04 -3.71
C ASP A 71 29.54 -40.16 -3.37
N LEU A 72 29.63 -38.86 -3.68
CA LEU A 72 28.56 -37.88 -3.43
C LEU A 72 27.83 -37.54 -4.74
N ASN A 73 26.50 -37.58 -4.70
CA ASN A 73 25.64 -37.20 -5.82
C ASN A 73 24.87 -35.92 -5.51
N CYS A 74 24.95 -34.93 -6.42
CA CYS A 74 24.22 -33.68 -6.32
C CYS A 74 22.96 -33.80 -7.18
N VAL A 75 21.80 -33.89 -6.54
CA VAL A 75 20.53 -34.15 -7.24
C VAL A 75 19.99 -32.85 -7.82
N ALA A 76 19.83 -32.81 -9.15
CA ALA A 76 19.16 -31.70 -9.82
C ALA A 76 17.69 -31.61 -9.38
N PRO A 77 17.10 -30.40 -9.28
CA PRO A 77 15.68 -30.27 -8.99
C PRO A 77 14.88 -31.06 -10.02
N THR A 78 14.06 -32.01 -9.56
CA THR A 78 13.14 -32.75 -10.42
C THR A 78 12.23 -31.74 -11.11
N PRO A 79 12.16 -31.67 -12.46
CA PRO A 79 11.22 -30.79 -13.12
C PRO A 79 9.81 -31.23 -12.72
N SER A 80 9.11 -30.34 -12.01
CA SER A 80 7.71 -30.52 -11.68
C SER A 80 6.93 -30.73 -12.99
N PRO A 81 6.01 -31.71 -13.08
CA PRO A 81 5.19 -31.88 -14.27
C PRO A 81 4.46 -30.58 -14.60
N ALA A 82 4.54 -30.16 -15.87
CA ALA A 82 3.90 -28.94 -16.33
C ALA A 82 2.39 -29.01 -16.01
N PRO A 83 1.83 -28.02 -15.29
CA PRO A 83 0.40 -27.99 -15.03
C PRO A 83 -0.34 -27.86 -16.36
N THR A 84 -1.39 -28.66 -16.53
CA THR A 84 -2.41 -28.48 -17.57
C THR A 84 -2.87 -27.02 -17.57
N PRO A 85 -3.01 -26.35 -18.73
CA PRO A 85 -3.35 -24.93 -18.78
C PRO A 85 -4.73 -24.69 -18.18
N THR A 86 -4.76 -24.29 -16.92
CA THR A 86 -5.89 -23.57 -16.32
C THR A 86 -5.98 -22.22 -17.05
N PRO A 87 -7.18 -21.77 -17.47
CA PRO A 87 -7.32 -20.47 -18.12
C PRO A 87 -6.65 -19.39 -17.27
N SER A 88 -5.76 -18.63 -17.92
CA SER A 88 -5.10 -17.48 -17.31
C SER A 88 -6.18 -16.56 -16.74
N PRO A 89 -6.14 -16.20 -15.44
CA PRO A 89 -6.87 -15.02 -15.03
C PRO A 89 -6.31 -13.87 -15.87
N THR A 90 -7.23 -13.13 -16.50
CA THR A 90 -6.95 -11.82 -17.09
C THR A 90 -6.07 -11.03 -16.12
N PRO A 91 -5.01 -10.34 -16.57
CA PRO A 91 -4.26 -9.47 -15.68
C PRO A 91 -5.25 -8.47 -15.09
N THR A 92 -5.55 -8.64 -13.80
CA THR A 92 -6.21 -7.60 -13.04
C THR A 92 -5.32 -6.37 -13.20
N PRO A 93 -5.85 -5.22 -13.67
CA PRO A 93 -5.07 -4.00 -13.65
C PRO A 93 -4.49 -3.82 -12.26
N SER A 94 -3.26 -3.33 -12.17
CA SER A 94 -2.56 -2.99 -10.94
C SER A 94 -3.39 -2.01 -10.12
N GLY A 95 -4.37 -2.54 -9.41
CA GLY A 95 -5.23 -1.85 -8.46
C GLY A 95 -4.62 -2.01 -7.09
N ALA A 96 -4.30 -0.86 -6.49
CA ALA A 96 -3.90 -0.65 -5.11
C ALA A 96 -2.74 -1.55 -4.61
N THR A 97 -1.58 -0.93 -4.38
CA THR A 97 -0.78 -1.30 -3.21
C THR A 97 -1.71 -1.34 -2.00
N SER A 98 -2.15 -2.54 -1.60
CA SER A 98 -2.52 -2.74 -0.21
C SER A 98 -1.29 -2.30 0.58
N ALA A 99 -1.41 -1.22 1.34
CA ALA A 99 -0.37 -0.74 2.23
C ALA A 99 -0.09 -1.87 3.24
N GLY A 100 0.82 -2.77 2.90
CA GLY A 100 1.31 -3.81 3.80
C GLY A 100 1.86 -3.10 5.01
N GLY A 101 1.35 -3.43 6.20
CA GLY A 101 1.83 -2.85 7.44
C GLY A 101 3.31 -3.14 7.70
N VAL A 102 3.82 -2.65 8.82
CA VAL A 102 5.24 -2.76 9.15
C VAL A 102 5.72 -4.22 9.10
N SER A 103 6.88 -4.45 8.49
CA SER A 103 7.54 -5.75 8.52
C SER A 103 9.04 -5.60 8.79
N GLN A 104 9.64 -6.59 9.43
CA GLN A 104 11.10 -6.67 9.55
C GLN A 104 11.68 -7.00 8.17
N ASP A 105 12.67 -6.22 7.70
CA ASP A 105 13.44 -6.56 6.49
C ASP A 105 14.73 -7.28 6.87
N ARG A 106 15.58 -6.65 7.68
CA ARG A 106 16.89 -7.21 8.06
C ARG A 106 17.07 -7.27 9.55
N VAL A 107 17.64 -8.37 10.03
CA VAL A 107 18.10 -8.56 11.40
C VAL A 107 19.59 -8.81 11.37
N SER A 108 20.37 -7.99 12.07
CA SER A 108 21.83 -8.14 12.20
C SER A 108 22.20 -7.99 13.67
N ALA A 109 22.96 -8.93 14.23
CA ALA A 109 23.27 -8.94 15.65
C ALA A 109 24.76 -9.14 15.95
N ALA A 110 25.19 -8.62 17.10
CA ALA A 110 26.51 -8.83 17.67
C ALA A 110 26.39 -8.95 19.20
N PHE A 111 27.27 -9.76 19.79
CA PHE A 111 27.36 -9.98 21.22
C PHE A 111 28.82 -9.91 21.65
N ALA A 112 29.14 -9.00 22.56
CA ALA A 112 30.52 -8.68 22.92
C ALA A 112 30.62 -8.04 24.31
N VAL A 113 31.85 -7.78 24.77
CA VAL A 113 32.08 -7.11 26.06
C VAL A 113 32.32 -5.63 25.84
N SER A 114 31.65 -4.77 26.61
CA SER A 114 31.73 -3.30 26.61
C SER A 114 31.24 -2.57 25.36
N SER A 115 31.37 -3.17 24.18
CA SER A 115 30.93 -2.59 22.91
C SER A 115 30.73 -3.69 21.87
N ALA A 116 29.67 -3.54 21.07
CA ALA A 116 29.36 -4.44 19.97
C ALA A 116 29.11 -3.61 18.70
N SER A 117 29.65 -4.07 17.58
CA SER A 117 29.47 -3.45 16.26
C SER A 117 28.89 -4.47 15.29
N VAL A 118 27.95 -4.05 14.46
CA VAL A 118 27.35 -4.90 13.43
C VAL A 118 27.15 -4.14 12.13
N SER A 119 27.47 -4.79 11.01
CA SER A 119 27.19 -4.28 9.67
C SER A 119 25.79 -4.71 9.24
N VAL A 120 25.00 -3.75 8.77
CA VAL A 120 23.63 -3.93 8.30
C VAL A 120 23.62 -3.69 6.80
N VAL A 121 23.14 -4.67 6.05
CA VAL A 121 22.89 -4.51 4.61
C VAL A 121 21.55 -3.80 4.46
N SER A 122 21.52 -2.68 3.74
CA SER A 122 20.31 -1.93 3.43
C SER A 122 20.34 -1.51 1.96
N GLY A 123 19.19 -1.58 1.29
CA GLY A 123 19.00 -1.16 -0.11
C GLY A 123 17.84 -0.17 -0.30
N SER A 124 17.17 0.22 0.79
CA SER A 124 15.97 1.05 0.83
C SER A 124 16.04 1.96 2.06
N VAL A 125 15.44 3.15 1.96
CA VAL A 125 15.26 4.02 3.13
C VAL A 125 14.20 3.40 4.03
N GLU A 126 14.64 2.94 5.17
CA GLU A 126 13.85 2.27 6.21
C GLU A 126 14.18 2.82 7.59
N LEU A 127 13.30 2.56 8.56
CA LEU A 127 13.62 2.77 9.97
C LEU A 127 14.53 1.64 10.46
N ALA A 128 15.71 1.98 10.97
CA ALA A 128 16.55 1.05 11.73
C ALA A 128 16.31 1.25 13.22
N VAL A 129 16.14 0.14 13.97
CA VAL A 129 16.11 0.14 15.43
C VAL A 129 17.24 -0.75 15.94
N ALA A 130 18.08 -0.17 16.78
CA ALA A 130 19.13 -0.83 17.52
C ALA A 130 18.61 -1.17 18.92
N TRP A 131 18.33 -2.45 19.13
CA TRP A 131 17.98 -3.06 20.40
C TRP A 131 19.28 -3.39 21.14
N VAL A 132 19.45 -2.82 22.32
CA VAL A 132 20.64 -2.98 23.15
C VAL A 132 20.23 -3.56 24.48
N SER A 133 20.97 -4.55 24.94
CA SER A 133 20.87 -5.03 26.32
C SER A 133 22.26 -5.26 26.87
N ALA A 134 22.50 -4.83 28.11
CA ALA A 134 23.81 -4.88 28.71
C ALA A 134 23.76 -5.28 30.19
N ASP A 135 24.76 -6.02 30.63
CA ASP A 135 25.05 -6.31 32.04
C ASP A 135 25.79 -5.10 32.67
N ASP A 136 25.82 -5.06 34.00
CA ASP A 136 26.32 -3.94 34.80
C ASP A 136 27.24 -4.39 35.95
N THR A 137 28.00 -3.44 36.51
CA THR A 137 28.82 -3.65 37.71
C THR A 137 28.19 -3.03 38.95
N ALA A 138 27.33 -2.03 38.75
CA ALA A 138 26.51 -1.38 39.74
C ALA A 138 25.18 -0.97 39.07
N PRO A 139 24.08 -0.79 39.83
CA PRO A 139 22.80 -0.37 39.26
C PRO A 139 22.91 0.89 38.39
N GLY A 140 22.13 0.96 37.32
CA GLY A 140 22.08 2.11 36.42
C GLY A 140 23.06 2.00 35.24
N GLN A 141 23.03 0.89 34.52
CA GLN A 141 23.71 0.77 33.23
C GLN A 141 22.98 1.55 32.14
N SER A 142 23.72 1.88 31.09
CA SER A 142 23.19 2.42 29.85
C SER A 142 24.16 2.15 28.68
N ALA A 143 23.72 2.44 27.46
CA ALA A 143 24.54 2.43 26.27
C ALA A 143 24.36 3.70 25.42
N VAL A 144 25.28 3.87 24.46
CA VAL A 144 25.16 4.84 23.37
C VAL A 144 25.31 4.10 22.05
N VAL A 145 24.39 4.37 21.11
CA VAL A 145 24.45 3.84 19.74
C VAL A 145 24.95 4.93 18.79
N THR A 146 25.94 4.58 17.97
CA THR A 146 26.52 5.46 16.93
C THR A 146 26.81 4.68 15.66
N GLY A 147 27.18 5.39 14.59
CA GLY A 147 27.68 4.78 13.35
C GLY A 147 26.73 4.91 12.17
N GLY A 148 27.25 4.60 10.98
CA GLY A 148 26.50 4.66 9.73
C GLY A 148 26.20 6.06 9.19
N GLY A 149 26.73 7.12 9.83
CA GLY A 149 26.33 8.50 9.52
C GLY A 149 24.87 8.81 9.86
N LEU A 150 24.22 7.94 10.65
CA LEU A 150 22.82 8.07 11.01
C LEU A 150 22.68 8.89 12.30
N ASN A 151 21.56 9.62 12.41
CA ASN A 151 21.22 10.40 13.60
C ASN A 151 20.41 9.53 14.58
N TRP A 152 21.11 8.72 15.38
CA TRP A 152 20.51 7.82 16.37
C TRP A 152 19.85 8.58 17.53
N GLN A 153 18.62 8.20 17.86
CA GLN A 153 17.84 8.75 18.97
C GLN A 153 17.41 7.63 19.91
N LEU A 154 17.44 7.88 21.22
CA LEU A 154 16.94 6.93 22.21
C LEU A 154 15.41 6.93 22.18
N ALA A 155 14.79 5.77 21.96
CA ALA A 155 13.35 5.57 22.10
C ALA A 155 12.94 5.36 23.56
N GLY A 156 13.72 4.57 24.30
CA GLY A 156 13.44 4.29 25.71
C GLY A 156 14.52 3.40 26.35
N ARG A 157 14.45 3.30 27.67
CA ARG A 157 15.38 2.54 28.51
C ARG A 157 14.68 1.94 29.71
N ALA A 158 14.88 0.64 29.94
CA ALA A 158 14.56 -0.04 31.19
C ALA A 158 15.87 -0.44 31.89
N ASN A 159 16.08 0.12 33.08
CA ASN A 159 17.22 -0.17 33.96
C ASN A 159 16.79 -0.03 35.44
N GLY A 160 15.55 -0.42 35.72
CA GLY A 160 14.96 -0.42 37.06
C GLY A 160 15.40 -1.62 37.90
N GLN A 161 15.89 -2.68 37.28
CA GLN A 161 16.67 -3.74 37.92
C GLN A 161 18.16 -3.61 37.55
N ARG A 162 18.91 -4.70 37.69
CA ARG A 162 20.31 -4.78 37.30
C ARG A 162 20.39 -5.04 35.79
N GLY A 163 21.38 -4.43 35.16
CA GLY A 163 21.52 -4.44 33.71
C GLY A 163 20.78 -3.27 33.05
N ASP A 164 20.55 -3.42 31.75
CA ASP A 164 19.96 -2.42 30.89
C ASP A 164 19.28 -3.07 29.67
N ALA A 165 18.17 -2.48 29.24
CA ALA A 165 17.43 -2.79 28.02
C ALA A 165 16.99 -1.47 27.33
N GLU A 166 17.57 -1.17 26.17
CA GLU A 166 17.40 0.09 25.44
C GLU A 166 17.04 -0.12 23.96
N ALA A 167 16.28 0.81 23.41
CA ALA A 167 16.07 0.90 21.97
C ALA A 167 16.50 2.27 21.46
N TRP A 168 17.31 2.26 20.41
CA TRP A 168 17.71 3.45 19.67
C TRP A 168 17.21 3.33 18.23
N TYR A 169 16.86 4.43 17.58
CA TYR A 169 16.35 4.41 16.22
C TYR A 169 16.94 5.51 15.36
N ALA A 170 16.98 5.27 14.04
CA ALA A 170 17.31 6.25 13.03
C ALA A 170 16.71 5.86 11.68
N MET A 171 16.41 6.84 10.83
CA MET A 171 16.15 6.58 9.42
C MET A 171 17.47 6.27 8.70
N THR A 172 17.48 5.17 7.96
CA THR A 172 18.62 4.79 7.11
C THR A 172 18.67 5.66 5.85
N THR A 173 19.80 5.62 5.14
CA THR A 173 19.99 6.35 3.87
C THR A 173 19.80 5.47 2.63
N GLY A 174 19.32 4.23 2.80
CA GLY A 174 19.22 3.24 1.72
C GLY A 174 20.55 2.64 1.28
N SER A 175 21.59 2.76 2.10
CA SER A 175 22.90 2.16 1.89
C SER A 175 23.31 1.35 3.11
N SER A 176 24.13 0.31 2.89
CA SER A 176 24.68 -0.50 3.99
C SER A 176 25.47 0.36 4.96
N PHE A 177 25.32 0.08 6.26
CA PHE A 177 25.93 0.87 7.33
C PHE A 177 26.45 -0.03 8.45
N THR A 178 27.24 0.53 9.37
CA THR A 178 27.68 -0.16 10.58
C THR A 178 27.22 0.61 11.80
N ALA A 179 26.49 -0.04 12.69
CA ALA A 179 26.08 0.51 13.98
C ALA A 179 26.96 -0.06 15.09
N THR A 180 27.23 0.75 16.10
CA THR A 180 28.03 0.38 17.27
C THR A 180 27.32 0.83 18.53
N ALA A 181 27.06 -0.12 19.43
CA ALA A 181 26.59 0.13 20.78
C ALA A 181 27.77 0.09 21.74
N THR A 182 27.80 1.02 22.69
CA THR A 182 28.89 1.20 23.64
C THR A 182 28.31 1.36 25.04
N ALA A 183 28.56 0.41 25.93
CA ALA A 183 28.09 0.44 27.31
C ALA A 183 28.76 1.58 28.09
N ALA A 184 28.03 2.24 28.99
CA ALA A 184 28.57 3.25 29.90
C ALA A 184 29.50 2.59 30.95
N GLN A 185 29.03 1.52 31.60
CA GLN A 185 29.85 0.68 32.46
C GLN A 185 30.55 -0.40 31.62
N LYS A 186 31.89 -0.40 31.66
CA LYS A 186 32.74 -1.29 30.87
C LYS A 186 32.98 -2.62 31.58
N GLY A 187 33.45 -3.62 30.82
CA GLY A 187 33.88 -4.93 31.32
C GLY A 187 32.77 -5.98 31.41
N LYS A 188 31.53 -5.65 31.04
CA LYS A 188 30.38 -6.56 31.01
C LYS A 188 29.87 -6.84 29.60
N TYR A 189 29.09 -7.90 29.45
CA TYR A 189 28.50 -8.29 28.18
C TYR A 189 27.43 -7.30 27.71
N LEU A 190 27.36 -7.12 26.40
CA LEU A 190 26.41 -6.29 25.69
C LEU A 190 25.96 -7.02 24.42
N GLN A 191 24.65 -7.10 24.23
CA GLN A 191 24.00 -7.49 22.99
C GLN A 191 23.60 -6.24 22.22
N LEU A 192 23.90 -6.23 20.92
CA LEU A 192 23.36 -5.28 19.96
C LEU A 192 22.65 -6.07 18.85
N THR A 193 21.36 -5.84 18.67
CA THR A 193 20.58 -6.33 17.53
C THR A 193 20.03 -5.14 16.78
N VAL A 194 20.41 -4.95 15.52
CA VAL A 194 19.85 -3.92 14.65
C VAL A 194 18.85 -4.58 13.71
N ILE A 195 17.62 -4.09 13.74
CA ILE A 195 16.55 -4.52 12.85
C ILE A 195 16.12 -3.35 11.97
N THR A 196 16.03 -3.54 10.66
CA THR A 196 15.40 -2.58 9.75
C THR A 196 13.94 -2.97 9.50
N TYR A 197 13.07 -1.96 9.45
CA TYR A 197 11.64 -2.13 9.30
C TYR A 197 11.15 -1.43 8.03
N ALA A 198 10.66 -2.23 7.10
CA ALA A 198 10.00 -1.74 5.90
C ALA A 198 8.63 -1.14 6.26
N SER A 199 8.23 -0.11 5.51
CA SER A 199 6.98 0.66 5.73
C SER A 199 6.86 1.34 7.09
N ALA A 200 7.93 1.41 7.89
CA ALA A 200 7.95 2.12 9.17
C ALA A 200 8.34 3.60 8.98
N THR A 201 7.67 4.49 9.72
CA THR A 201 7.89 5.94 9.66
C THR A 201 8.53 6.50 10.93
N GLY A 202 8.57 5.72 12.01
CA GLY A 202 9.18 6.14 13.26
C GLY A 202 8.77 5.28 14.45
N ILE A 203 8.96 5.84 15.63
CA ILE A 203 8.61 5.24 16.91
C ILE A 203 7.34 5.89 17.47
N GLY A 204 6.42 5.06 17.95
CA GLY A 204 5.16 5.48 18.56
C GLY A 204 5.19 5.32 20.07
N SER A 205 4.16 4.69 20.63
CA SER A 205 4.10 4.38 22.06
C SER A 205 5.29 3.55 22.53
N VAL A 206 5.84 3.91 23.68
CA VAL A 206 6.94 3.21 24.36
C VAL A 206 6.52 2.89 25.79
N ASN A 207 6.79 1.67 26.26
CA ASN A 207 6.62 1.33 27.67
C ASN A 207 7.82 0.52 28.18
N VAL A 208 8.20 0.77 29.43
CA VAL A 208 9.27 0.09 30.14
C VAL A 208 8.71 -0.58 31.39
N ALA A 209 9.19 -1.77 31.68
CA ALA A 209 8.83 -2.51 32.88
C ALA A 209 10.05 -3.20 33.45
N SER A 210 10.07 -3.33 34.77
CA SER A 210 11.15 -3.99 35.49
C SER A 210 10.55 -4.67 36.71
N ALA A 211 11.00 -5.88 37.03
CA ALA A 211 10.55 -6.56 38.25
C ALA A 211 11.63 -7.44 38.85
N ALA A 212 11.56 -7.60 40.17
CA ALA A 212 12.49 -8.44 40.90
C ALA A 212 12.22 -9.95 40.72
N THR A 213 11.04 -10.30 40.21
CA THR A 213 10.56 -11.65 39.97
C THR A 213 9.33 -11.59 39.05
N GLY A 214 8.82 -12.73 38.62
CA GLY A 214 7.72 -12.85 37.66
C GLY A 214 8.22 -12.95 36.21
N ALA A 215 7.30 -13.26 35.30
CA ALA A 215 7.60 -13.29 33.87
C ALA A 215 7.82 -11.86 33.34
N ALA A 216 8.81 -11.66 32.47
CA ALA A 216 9.06 -10.35 31.87
C ALA A 216 7.97 -9.98 30.86
N ALA A 217 7.33 -8.84 31.07
CA ALA A 217 6.29 -8.33 30.19
C ALA A 217 6.16 -6.81 30.27
N ALA A 218 5.87 -6.18 29.13
CA ALA A 218 5.52 -4.77 29.02
C ALA A 218 4.28 -4.59 28.13
N THR A 219 3.35 -3.75 28.57
CA THR A 219 2.08 -3.47 27.86
C THR A 219 2.08 -2.05 27.35
N LEU A 220 1.78 -1.84 26.07
CA LEU A 220 1.62 -0.50 25.50
C LEU A 220 0.31 -0.39 24.70
N THR A 221 -0.15 0.84 24.52
CA THR A 221 -1.32 1.14 23.69
C THR A 221 -0.84 1.75 22.37
N PRO A 222 -0.91 1.04 21.24
CA PRO A 222 -0.46 1.54 19.94
C PRO A 222 -1.23 2.78 19.51
N THR A 223 -0.54 3.71 18.87
CA THR A 223 -1.09 4.96 18.33
C THR A 223 -1.67 4.78 16.94
N THR A 224 -1.13 3.84 16.16
CA THR A 224 -1.45 3.64 14.74
C THR A 224 -1.83 2.18 14.48
N ALA A 225 -2.77 1.96 13.57
CA ALA A 225 -3.11 0.63 13.08
C ALA A 225 -2.10 0.19 12.00
N GLY A 226 -1.74 -1.09 11.99
CA GLY A 226 -0.71 -1.58 11.06
C GLY A 226 0.74 -1.36 11.53
N SER A 227 0.94 -0.88 12.76
CA SER A 227 2.24 -0.85 13.43
C SER A 227 2.65 -2.26 13.87
N LEU A 228 3.94 -2.44 14.13
CA LEU A 228 4.49 -3.65 14.77
C LEU A 228 4.94 -3.31 16.19
N VAL A 229 4.82 -4.25 17.14
CA VAL A 229 5.38 -4.08 18.49
C VAL A 229 6.55 -5.02 18.67
N ALA A 230 7.70 -4.46 19.01
CA ALA A 230 8.94 -5.19 19.29
C ALA A 230 9.60 -4.64 20.56
N GLY A 231 10.52 -5.40 21.12
CA GLY A 231 11.13 -5.06 22.39
C GLY A 231 12.40 -5.84 22.68
N VAL A 232 13.07 -5.38 23.72
CA VAL A 232 14.34 -5.91 24.21
C VAL A 232 14.23 -6.13 25.71
N GLY A 233 14.88 -7.19 26.19
CA GLY A 233 14.91 -7.52 27.61
C GLY A 233 16.29 -7.96 28.08
N MET A 234 16.48 -7.77 29.38
CA MET A 234 17.66 -8.16 30.15
C MET A 234 17.20 -8.95 31.37
N ASP A 235 17.76 -10.14 31.57
CA ASP A 235 17.68 -10.91 32.80
C ASP A 235 19.09 -11.05 33.37
N TYR A 236 19.28 -10.53 34.57
CA TYR A 236 20.58 -10.43 35.21
C TYR A 236 20.97 -11.66 36.03
N ASP A 237 20.00 -12.52 36.38
CA ASP A 237 20.26 -13.55 37.38
C ASP A 237 20.74 -14.86 36.79
N LYS A 238 20.18 -15.27 35.65
CA LYS A 238 20.53 -16.55 35.03
C LYS A 238 20.61 -16.51 33.50
N ALA A 239 21.64 -17.17 32.99
CA ALA A 239 21.81 -17.52 31.58
C ALA A 239 20.88 -18.69 31.23
N LEU A 240 19.60 -18.40 31.04
CA LEU A 240 18.54 -19.35 30.72
C LEU A 240 17.74 -18.89 29.51
N ALA A 241 17.45 -19.83 28.61
CA ALA A 241 16.67 -19.54 27.43
C ALA A 241 15.25 -19.07 27.78
N ARG A 242 14.82 -17.99 27.12
CA ARG A 242 13.46 -17.43 27.23
C ARG A 242 12.44 -18.29 26.49
N THR A 243 11.25 -18.43 27.07
CA THR A 243 10.08 -19.02 26.40
C THR A 243 9.10 -17.91 26.03
N VAL A 244 8.91 -17.64 24.74
CA VAL A 244 7.93 -16.64 24.25
C VAL A 244 6.55 -17.29 24.00
N PRO A 245 5.43 -16.55 24.17
CA PRO A 245 4.10 -17.04 23.82
C PRO A 245 3.95 -17.18 22.29
N ALA A 246 2.98 -17.97 21.83
CA ALA A 246 2.73 -18.19 20.39
C ALA A 246 2.33 -16.90 19.63
N THR A 247 1.95 -15.84 20.34
CA THR A 247 1.66 -14.52 19.78
C THR A 247 2.92 -13.71 19.47
N SER A 248 4.09 -14.20 19.87
CA SER A 248 5.37 -13.52 19.73
C SER A 248 6.41 -14.40 19.03
N THR A 249 7.45 -13.77 18.51
CA THR A 249 8.64 -14.42 17.95
C THR A 249 9.88 -13.87 18.65
N LEU A 250 10.82 -14.76 18.97
CA LEU A 250 12.12 -14.42 19.52
C LEU A 250 13.10 -14.13 18.38
N ASP A 251 13.52 -12.87 18.23
CA ASP A 251 14.40 -12.42 17.15
C ASP A 251 15.87 -12.73 17.43
N ARG A 252 16.28 -12.54 18.69
CA ARG A 252 17.64 -12.80 19.14
C ARG A 252 17.66 -13.16 20.61
N GLN A 253 18.58 -14.04 21.00
CA GLN A 253 18.93 -14.27 22.39
C GLN A 253 20.42 -14.58 22.51
N ASP A 254 21.03 -14.07 23.56
CA ASP A 254 22.40 -14.37 23.95
C ASP A 254 22.44 -14.73 25.43
N LEU A 255 23.14 -15.83 25.71
CA LEU A 255 23.37 -16.33 27.07
C LEU A 255 24.80 -15.96 27.46
N ALA A 256 24.94 -14.98 28.35
CA ALA A 256 26.23 -14.49 28.78
C ALA A 256 26.91 -15.50 29.70
N SER A 257 28.21 -15.73 29.51
CA SER A 257 28.97 -16.62 30.40
C SER A 257 29.08 -16.08 31.84
N SER A 258 28.74 -14.79 32.05
CA SER A 258 28.60 -14.16 33.38
C SER A 258 27.36 -14.63 34.14
N GLY A 259 26.41 -15.28 33.47
CA GLY A 259 25.16 -15.72 34.08
C GLY A 259 23.94 -14.90 33.68
N ASP A 260 23.98 -14.09 32.62
CA ASP A 260 22.87 -13.20 32.22
C ASP A 260 22.20 -13.69 30.92
N THR A 261 20.97 -13.24 30.66
CA THR A 261 20.28 -13.42 29.38
C THR A 261 19.87 -12.08 28.78
N MET A 262 20.25 -11.85 27.52
CA MET A 262 19.79 -10.70 26.73
C MET A 262 18.93 -11.20 25.57
N TRP A 263 17.79 -10.57 25.30
CA TRP A 263 16.93 -10.98 24.20
C TRP A 263 16.18 -9.85 23.51
N VAL A 264 15.76 -10.12 22.27
CA VAL A 264 14.90 -9.28 21.44
C VAL A 264 13.74 -10.12 20.93
N GLU A 265 12.53 -9.57 20.98
CA GLU A 265 11.31 -10.24 20.51
C GLU A 265 10.31 -9.24 19.90
N HIS A 266 9.34 -9.77 19.15
CA HIS A 266 8.23 -9.00 18.60
C HIS A 266 6.91 -9.77 18.60
N LEU A 267 5.79 -9.05 18.51
CA LEU A 267 4.46 -9.63 18.29
C LEU A 267 4.26 -10.00 16.82
N ASN A 268 3.67 -11.17 16.57
CA ASN A 268 3.43 -11.69 15.23
C ASN A 268 2.31 -10.94 14.47
N SER A 269 1.42 -10.27 15.21
CA SER A 269 0.26 -9.55 14.66
C SER A 269 0.49 -8.04 14.68
N LEU A 270 0.07 -7.37 13.61
CA LEU A 270 0.05 -5.91 13.56
C LEU A 270 -1.00 -5.31 14.50
N THR A 271 -0.74 -4.08 14.94
CA THR A 271 -1.56 -3.39 15.93
C THR A 271 -2.86 -2.86 15.37
N LYS A 272 -3.81 -2.64 16.29
CA LYS A 272 -4.93 -1.71 16.09
C LYS A 272 -4.71 -0.50 16.98
N ALA A 273 -4.94 0.70 16.45
CA ALA A 273 -4.82 1.92 17.22
C ALA A 273 -5.74 1.89 18.46
N GLY A 274 -5.23 2.30 19.61
CA GLY A 274 -5.99 2.40 20.86
C GLY A 274 -6.27 1.07 21.57
N VAL A 275 -5.86 -0.09 21.02
CA VAL A 275 -6.07 -1.40 21.65
C VAL A 275 -4.78 -1.85 22.35
N PRO A 276 -4.74 -1.95 23.69
CA PRO A 276 -3.54 -2.36 24.41
C PRO A 276 -3.04 -3.74 23.99
N VAL A 277 -1.73 -3.89 23.86
CA VAL A 277 -1.04 -5.15 23.56
C VAL A 277 0.12 -5.36 24.52
N THR A 278 0.39 -6.63 24.86
CA THR A 278 1.45 -7.02 25.78
C THR A 278 2.51 -7.82 25.03
N LEU A 279 3.77 -7.40 25.15
CA LEU A 279 4.94 -8.13 24.71
C LEU A 279 5.64 -8.73 25.94
N GLY A 280 6.15 -9.95 25.84
CA GLY A 280 6.82 -10.59 26.97
C GLY A 280 7.03 -12.09 26.80
N VAL A 281 7.77 -12.64 27.75
CA VAL A 281 8.07 -14.07 27.87
C VAL A 281 7.17 -14.71 28.93
N THR A 282 7.09 -16.04 28.92
CA THR A 282 6.34 -16.84 29.91
C THR A 282 7.26 -17.53 30.93
N ALA A 283 8.54 -17.70 30.61
CA ALA A 283 9.53 -18.31 31.50
C ALA A 283 10.96 -17.86 31.14
N PRO A 284 11.89 -17.90 32.11
CA PRO A 284 11.71 -18.14 33.56
C PRO A 284 10.96 -17.00 34.28
N THR A 285 10.56 -17.24 35.52
CA THR A 285 9.73 -16.32 36.32
C THR A 285 10.31 -15.99 37.69
N THR A 286 11.51 -16.45 38.01
CA THR A 286 12.13 -16.24 39.34
C THR A 286 13.16 -15.13 39.36
N ASP A 287 13.50 -14.62 38.18
CA ASP A 287 14.70 -13.82 37.95
C ASP A 287 14.32 -12.34 37.83
N ARG A 288 15.29 -11.47 38.12
CA ARG A 288 15.16 -10.02 37.95
C ARG A 288 15.32 -9.65 36.49
N TRP A 289 14.46 -8.77 36.01
CA TRP A 289 14.47 -8.37 34.62
C TRP A 289 14.15 -6.89 34.40
N ASP A 290 14.65 -6.40 33.28
CA ASP A 290 14.32 -5.13 32.65
C ASP A 290 13.79 -5.41 31.24
N MET A 291 12.71 -4.74 30.84
CA MET A 291 12.12 -4.89 29.51
C MET A 291 11.59 -3.57 28.97
N LEU A 292 11.84 -3.33 27.69
CA LEU A 292 11.35 -2.20 26.92
C LEU A 292 10.54 -2.73 25.74
N ALA A 293 9.31 -2.26 25.58
CA ALA A 293 8.47 -2.50 24.41
C ALA A 293 8.20 -1.18 23.66
N VAL A 294 8.24 -1.26 22.33
CA VAL A 294 8.16 -0.10 21.44
C VAL A 294 7.20 -0.40 20.29
N GLU A 295 6.31 0.54 20.00
CA GLU A 295 5.54 0.57 18.76
C GLU A 295 6.42 1.10 17.62
N ILE A 296 6.66 0.26 16.61
CA ILE A 296 7.25 0.64 15.33
C ILE A 296 6.11 1.09 14.41
N VAL A 297 5.96 2.41 14.24
CA VAL A 297 4.81 3.02 13.58
C VAL A 297 4.88 2.81 12.08
N GLY A 298 3.84 2.20 11.53
CA GLY A 298 3.68 2.09 10.07
C GLY A 298 3.33 3.42 9.43
N ALA A 299 3.65 3.57 8.15
CA ALA A 299 2.99 4.60 7.35
C ALA A 299 1.47 4.41 7.48
N ALA A 300 0.75 5.48 7.79
CA ALA A 300 -0.70 5.43 7.80
C ALA A 300 -1.17 4.83 6.47
N ALA A 301 -2.05 3.83 6.52
CA ALA A 301 -2.67 3.31 5.30
C ALA A 301 -3.20 4.51 4.50
N GLU A 302 -2.82 4.63 3.23
CA GLU A 302 -3.45 5.64 2.38
C GLU A 302 -4.97 5.48 2.49
N PRO A 303 -5.74 6.58 2.55
CA PRO A 303 -7.19 6.46 2.48
C PRO A 303 -7.52 5.62 1.24
N ALA A 304 -8.40 4.63 1.41
CA ALA A 304 -8.87 3.83 0.29
C ALA A 304 -9.25 4.75 -0.88
N ALA A 305 -8.88 4.39 -2.11
CA ALA A 305 -9.22 5.21 -3.27
C ALA A 305 -10.73 5.47 -3.27
N GLY A 306 -11.14 6.73 -3.31
CA GLY A 306 -12.55 7.09 -3.40
C GLY A 306 -13.14 6.75 -4.76
N PRO A 307 -14.48 6.87 -4.91
CA PRO A 307 -15.13 6.62 -6.19
C PRO A 307 -14.51 7.45 -7.30
N SER A 308 -14.26 6.81 -8.44
CA SER A 308 -13.68 7.45 -9.63
C SER A 308 -14.36 6.95 -10.89
N ILE A 309 -14.62 7.87 -11.83
CA ILE A 309 -15.16 7.52 -13.14
C ILE A 309 -14.09 6.76 -13.92
N ASP A 310 -14.38 5.51 -14.25
CA ASP A 310 -13.50 4.63 -14.98
C ASP A 310 -13.48 4.94 -16.49
N ALA A 311 -12.34 4.69 -17.11
CA ALA A 311 -12.12 4.93 -18.54
C ALA A 311 -12.95 4.00 -19.45
N SER A 312 -13.52 2.91 -18.92
CA SER A 312 -14.47 2.07 -19.66
C SER A 312 -15.85 2.71 -19.83
N SER A 313 -16.11 3.88 -19.24
CA SER A 313 -17.34 4.65 -19.50
C SER A 313 -17.48 4.93 -21.01
N PRO A 314 -18.63 4.63 -21.64
CA PRO A 314 -18.81 4.90 -23.06
C PRO A 314 -18.89 6.41 -23.33
N PRO A 315 -18.63 6.84 -24.57
CA PRO A 315 -18.94 8.21 -24.99
C PRO A 315 -20.42 8.56 -24.75
N VAL A 316 -20.68 9.83 -24.40
CA VAL A 316 -22.05 10.35 -24.24
C VAL A 316 -22.89 10.10 -25.50
N THR A 317 -24.14 9.70 -25.30
CA THR A 317 -25.08 9.45 -26.40
C THR A 317 -26.05 10.63 -26.52
N ALA A 318 -25.95 11.38 -27.61
CA ALA A 318 -26.91 12.42 -27.92
C ALA A 318 -28.26 11.79 -28.31
N VAL A 319 -29.36 12.30 -27.77
CA VAL A 319 -30.69 11.71 -27.99
C VAL A 319 -31.35 12.34 -29.21
N LEU A 320 -31.90 11.50 -30.08
CA LEU A 320 -32.60 11.94 -31.29
C LEU A 320 -34.04 12.39 -30.98
N ASN A 321 -34.63 13.09 -31.94
CA ASN A 321 -36.02 13.55 -31.87
C ASN A 321 -37.01 12.44 -32.23
N ASN A 322 -38.22 12.52 -31.69
CA ASN A 322 -39.33 11.59 -31.98
C ASN A 322 -38.98 10.09 -31.80
N VAL A 323 -38.15 9.76 -30.80
CA VAL A 323 -37.80 8.37 -30.46
C VAL A 323 -38.41 7.97 -29.12
N SER A 324 -38.77 6.70 -28.96
CA SER A 324 -39.24 6.16 -27.67
C SER A 324 -38.14 5.51 -26.83
N SER A 325 -36.93 5.39 -27.38
CA SER A 325 -35.79 4.79 -26.70
C SER A 325 -34.47 5.26 -27.29
N VAL A 326 -33.41 5.20 -26.49
CA VAL A 326 -32.02 5.44 -26.91
C VAL A 326 -31.13 4.33 -26.36
N THR A 327 -30.12 3.93 -27.12
CA THR A 327 -29.13 2.91 -26.72
C THR A 327 -27.72 3.47 -26.89
N THR A 328 -26.86 3.25 -25.90
CA THR A 328 -25.47 3.71 -25.94
C THR A 328 -24.60 2.90 -26.90
N ALA A 329 -23.40 3.43 -27.19
CA ALA A 329 -22.30 2.61 -27.69
C ALA A 329 -21.97 1.48 -26.71
N THR A 330 -21.34 0.41 -27.21
CA THR A 330 -20.93 -0.72 -26.40
C THR A 330 -19.68 -0.41 -25.56
N PHE A 331 -19.63 -0.90 -24.33
CA PHE A 331 -18.51 -0.74 -23.39
C PHE A 331 -18.34 -1.98 -22.49
N SER A 332 -17.26 -2.02 -21.70
CA SER A 332 -16.88 -3.20 -20.92
C SER A 332 -16.54 -2.84 -19.47
N PRO A 333 -17.52 -2.77 -18.56
CA PRO A 333 -17.27 -2.44 -17.16
C PRO A 333 -16.60 -3.59 -16.40
N GLY A 334 -15.65 -3.24 -15.53
CA GLY A 334 -15.01 -4.17 -14.59
C GLY A 334 -15.97 -4.73 -13.53
N ALA A 335 -15.57 -5.80 -12.86
CA ALA A 335 -16.33 -6.36 -11.74
C ALA A 335 -16.28 -5.44 -10.51
N GLY A 336 -17.36 -5.38 -9.72
CA GLY A 336 -17.42 -4.57 -8.51
C GLY A 336 -17.63 -3.08 -8.76
N THR A 337 -17.96 -2.69 -10.00
CA THR A 337 -18.26 -1.31 -10.37
C THR A 337 -19.73 -0.98 -10.10
N VAL A 338 -20.04 0.32 -10.03
CA VAL A 338 -21.42 0.83 -10.11
C VAL A 338 -21.58 1.61 -11.39
N LEU A 339 -22.61 1.28 -12.17
CA LEU A 339 -22.98 2.03 -13.35
C LEU A 339 -24.02 3.07 -12.97
N TYR A 340 -23.88 4.26 -13.51
CA TYR A 340 -24.90 5.29 -13.44
C TYR A 340 -25.35 5.67 -14.85
N ALA A 341 -26.63 6.00 -14.98
CA ALA A 341 -27.23 6.57 -16.17
C ALA A 341 -27.83 7.94 -15.83
N ALA A 342 -27.22 8.99 -16.34
CA ALA A 342 -27.69 10.35 -16.20
C ALA A 342 -28.36 10.83 -17.49
N PHE A 343 -29.52 11.47 -17.32
CA PHE A 343 -30.34 12.01 -18.38
C PHE A 343 -30.50 13.51 -18.18
N SER A 344 -30.45 14.23 -19.27
CA SER A 344 -30.85 15.63 -19.38
C SER A 344 -31.55 15.78 -20.72
N MET A 345 -32.83 16.13 -20.69
CA MET A 345 -33.77 15.85 -21.77
C MET A 345 -34.73 17.03 -21.92
N ASP A 346 -34.78 17.62 -23.11
CA ASP A 346 -35.83 18.57 -23.48
C ASP A 346 -37.16 17.83 -23.71
N SER A 347 -38.26 18.47 -23.30
CA SER A 347 -39.60 17.95 -23.52
C SER A 347 -40.63 19.06 -23.66
N LEU A 348 -41.84 18.72 -24.09
CA LEU A 348 -42.91 19.71 -24.16
C LEU A 348 -43.33 20.16 -22.73
N PRO A 349 -43.64 21.46 -22.53
CA PRO A 349 -44.14 21.96 -21.24
C PRO A 349 -45.38 21.19 -20.77
N GLY A 350 -45.44 20.87 -19.47
CA GLY A 350 -46.56 20.11 -18.89
C GLY A 350 -46.69 18.65 -19.34
N SER A 351 -45.75 18.12 -20.13
CA SER A 351 -45.87 16.78 -20.71
C SER A 351 -45.67 15.62 -19.73
N GLY A 352 -45.02 15.86 -18.58
CA GLY A 352 -44.66 14.80 -17.63
C GLY A 352 -43.70 13.75 -18.20
N ALA A 353 -42.90 14.11 -19.22
CA ALA A 353 -41.89 13.23 -19.80
C ALA A 353 -40.90 12.75 -18.73
N THR A 354 -40.56 11.45 -18.77
CA THR A 354 -39.61 10.83 -17.85
C THR A 354 -38.93 9.63 -18.52
N THR A 355 -37.86 9.12 -17.91
CA THR A 355 -37.34 7.79 -18.26
C THR A 355 -38.19 6.72 -17.58
N LYS A 356 -38.80 5.85 -18.38
CA LYS A 356 -39.66 4.77 -17.90
C LYS A 356 -38.85 3.61 -17.34
N SER A 357 -37.76 3.25 -18.01
CA SER A 357 -36.89 2.14 -17.59
C SER A 357 -35.50 2.26 -18.19
N VAL A 358 -34.51 1.79 -17.45
CA VAL A 358 -33.14 1.58 -17.92
C VAL A 358 -32.84 0.08 -17.87
N THR A 359 -32.25 -0.43 -18.94
CA THR A 359 -31.86 -1.83 -19.08
C THR A 359 -30.49 -1.92 -19.74
N ASN A 360 -29.83 -3.08 -19.64
CA ASN A 360 -28.57 -3.32 -20.32
C ASN A 360 -28.60 -4.64 -21.08
N SER A 361 -27.79 -4.74 -22.15
CA SER A 361 -27.44 -6.02 -22.74
C SER A 361 -26.41 -6.76 -21.87
N GLY A 362 -26.19 -8.04 -22.15
CA GLY A 362 -25.32 -8.89 -21.32
C GLY A 362 -26.04 -9.43 -20.08
N SER A 363 -25.34 -9.47 -18.94
CA SER A 363 -25.93 -9.92 -17.68
C SER A 363 -26.85 -8.83 -17.12
N PRO A 364 -28.14 -9.12 -16.87
CA PRO A 364 -29.09 -8.11 -16.41
C PRO A 364 -28.64 -7.45 -15.10
N LEU A 365 -28.65 -6.12 -15.06
CA LEU A 365 -28.43 -5.33 -13.86
C LEU A 365 -29.77 -4.81 -13.31
N ALA A 366 -29.84 -4.65 -11.99
CA ALA A 366 -30.98 -4.04 -11.33
C ALA A 366 -30.79 -2.51 -11.32
N TRP A 367 -31.55 -1.80 -12.13
CA TRP A 367 -31.50 -0.34 -12.22
C TRP A 367 -32.48 0.31 -11.25
N HIS A 368 -31.98 1.28 -10.49
CA HIS A 368 -32.73 2.01 -9.48
C HIS A 368 -32.70 3.51 -9.79
N LEU A 369 -33.86 4.16 -9.80
CA LEU A 369 -33.93 5.63 -9.89
C LEU A 369 -33.39 6.21 -8.58
N LEU A 370 -32.37 7.07 -8.68
CA LEU A 370 -31.81 7.80 -7.53
C LEU A 370 -32.60 9.09 -7.28
N GLY A 371 -32.72 9.91 -8.32
CA GLY A 371 -33.28 11.25 -8.22
C GLY A 371 -33.77 11.75 -9.57
N ARG A 372 -34.74 12.65 -9.52
CA ARG A 372 -35.38 13.29 -10.68
C ARG A 372 -35.63 14.75 -10.36
N GLU A 373 -35.49 15.58 -11.38
CA GLU A 373 -36.10 16.89 -11.41
C GLU A 373 -36.79 17.13 -12.76
N ASN A 374 -38.06 17.51 -12.72
CA ASN A 374 -38.93 17.67 -13.88
C ASN A 374 -40.03 18.73 -13.65
N SER A 375 -39.73 19.77 -12.87
CA SER A 375 -40.66 20.88 -12.67
C SER A 375 -40.98 21.59 -13.99
N THR A 376 -42.13 22.24 -14.06
CA THR A 376 -42.55 22.96 -15.27
C THR A 376 -43.35 24.18 -14.86
N ASP A 377 -43.25 25.26 -15.63
CA ASP A 377 -44.16 26.40 -15.54
C ASP A 377 -45.49 26.14 -16.31
N GLY A 378 -45.58 24.97 -16.97
CA GLY A 378 -46.72 24.55 -17.78
C GLY A 378 -46.90 25.36 -19.07
N GLN A 379 -45.95 26.22 -19.44
CA GLN A 379 -46.08 27.15 -20.58
C GLN A 379 -44.85 27.15 -21.48
N ARG A 380 -43.65 27.29 -20.90
CA ARG A 380 -42.40 27.52 -21.63
C ARG A 380 -41.35 26.46 -21.36
N VAL A 381 -41.28 26.01 -20.10
CA VAL A 381 -40.26 25.05 -19.67
C VAL A 381 -40.84 23.64 -19.69
N GLY A 382 -40.22 22.78 -20.49
CA GLY A 382 -40.43 21.35 -20.43
C GLY A 382 -39.08 20.65 -20.53
N GLY A 383 -38.91 19.61 -19.74
CA GLY A 383 -37.68 18.83 -19.72
C GLY A 383 -37.58 18.04 -18.43
N TYR A 384 -36.51 17.28 -18.30
CA TYR A 384 -36.18 16.62 -17.06
C TYR A 384 -34.70 16.26 -17.00
N VAL A 385 -34.22 16.19 -15.76
CA VAL A 385 -32.98 15.50 -15.45
C VAL A 385 -33.26 14.33 -14.52
N GLU A 386 -32.59 13.21 -14.77
CA GLU A 386 -32.76 11.98 -13.99
C GLU A 386 -31.43 11.26 -13.83
N VAL A 387 -31.29 10.56 -12.71
CA VAL A 387 -30.13 9.72 -12.44
C VAL A 387 -30.59 8.36 -11.97
N TRP A 388 -30.08 7.31 -12.62
CA TRP A 388 -30.28 5.92 -12.25
C TRP A 388 -28.95 5.27 -11.91
N TRP A 389 -28.95 4.24 -11.07
CA TRP A 389 -27.75 3.47 -10.74
C TRP A 389 -28.02 1.96 -10.77
N ALA A 390 -26.96 1.17 -11.00
CA ALA A 390 -26.98 -0.28 -10.91
C ALA A 390 -25.62 -0.84 -10.50
N ALA A 391 -25.60 -1.74 -9.52
CA ALA A 391 -24.40 -2.47 -9.12
C ALA A 391 -24.01 -3.50 -10.17
N ASN A 392 -22.73 -3.59 -10.53
CA ASN A 392 -22.18 -4.56 -11.46
C ASN A 392 -21.24 -5.54 -10.75
N PRO A 393 -21.76 -6.62 -10.14
CA PRO A 393 -20.95 -7.55 -9.35
C PRO A 393 -19.99 -8.41 -10.18
N LYS A 394 -20.16 -8.43 -11.51
CA LYS A 394 -19.36 -9.25 -12.43
C LYS A 394 -18.89 -8.40 -13.60
N ALA A 395 -17.65 -8.61 -14.04
CA ALA A 395 -17.15 -7.94 -15.24
C ALA A 395 -18.02 -8.30 -16.45
N GLN A 396 -18.30 -7.32 -17.31
CA GLN A 396 -19.05 -7.52 -18.54
C GLN A 396 -18.28 -6.98 -19.74
N THR A 397 -18.54 -7.51 -20.92
CA THR A 397 -17.81 -7.14 -22.15
C THR A 397 -18.77 -6.77 -23.26
N GLY A 398 -18.54 -5.63 -23.89
CA GLY A 398 -19.32 -5.16 -25.04
C GLY A 398 -20.81 -4.97 -24.75
N ILE A 399 -21.18 -4.62 -23.53
CA ILE A 399 -22.57 -4.32 -23.16
C ILE A 399 -22.97 -2.92 -23.61
N SER A 400 -24.26 -2.70 -23.75
CA SER A 400 -24.89 -1.41 -24.05
C SER A 400 -25.99 -1.15 -23.04
N VAL A 401 -26.29 0.12 -22.76
CA VAL A 401 -27.42 0.52 -21.92
C VAL A 401 -28.50 1.11 -22.80
N THR A 402 -29.74 0.67 -22.60
CA THR A 402 -30.93 1.15 -23.31
C THR A 402 -31.90 1.78 -22.33
N ALA A 403 -32.27 3.02 -22.61
CA ALA A 403 -33.32 3.74 -21.91
C ALA A 403 -34.60 3.77 -22.75
N VAL A 404 -35.74 3.55 -22.11
CA VAL A 404 -37.07 3.68 -22.71
C VAL A 404 -37.77 4.86 -22.06
N PHE A 405 -38.34 5.74 -22.86
CA PHE A 405 -39.01 6.95 -22.41
C PHE A 405 -40.50 6.70 -22.14
N SER A 406 -41.10 7.49 -21.26
CA SER A 406 -42.54 7.39 -20.96
C SER A 406 -43.42 7.74 -22.16
N GLN A 407 -42.87 8.51 -23.10
CA GLN A 407 -43.47 8.94 -24.35
C GLN A 407 -42.36 9.24 -25.39
N PRO A 408 -42.67 9.32 -26.69
CA PRO A 408 -41.70 9.75 -27.70
C PRO A 408 -41.11 11.13 -27.34
N THR A 409 -39.82 11.30 -27.62
CA THR A 409 -39.12 12.57 -27.41
C THR A 409 -39.69 13.66 -28.31
N LYS A 410 -39.50 14.93 -27.92
CA LYS A 410 -39.98 16.08 -28.68
C LYS A 410 -39.50 16.00 -30.13
N ASN A 411 -40.38 16.35 -31.09
CA ASN A 411 -40.08 16.29 -32.52
C ASN A 411 -39.55 17.64 -33.03
N VAL A 412 -38.35 18.03 -32.57
CA VAL A 412 -37.61 19.25 -32.98
C VAL A 412 -36.24 18.87 -33.55
N ALA A 413 -35.42 19.85 -33.94
CA ALA A 413 -34.06 19.58 -34.41
C ALA A 413 -33.26 18.86 -33.30
N PRO A 414 -32.72 17.66 -33.56
CA PRO A 414 -31.89 16.95 -32.58
C PRO A 414 -30.50 17.60 -32.46
N PRO A 415 -29.79 17.41 -31.34
CA PRO A 415 -30.13 16.50 -30.25
C PRO A 415 -31.10 17.11 -29.24
N ILE A 416 -32.06 16.32 -28.73
CA ILE A 416 -33.08 16.77 -27.76
C ILE A 416 -32.71 16.44 -26.30
N GLY A 417 -31.46 16.05 -26.07
CA GLY A 417 -30.97 15.63 -24.78
C GLY A 417 -29.71 14.78 -24.85
N LEU A 418 -29.31 14.27 -23.69
CA LEU A 418 -28.23 13.29 -23.55
C LEU A 418 -28.65 12.09 -22.70
N LEU A 419 -27.98 10.98 -22.99
CA LEU A 419 -27.78 9.86 -22.09
C LEU A 419 -26.28 9.72 -21.84
N SER A 420 -25.85 9.93 -20.60
CA SER A 420 -24.47 9.72 -20.15
C SER A 420 -24.40 8.51 -19.23
N ILE A 421 -23.59 7.51 -19.62
CA ILE A 421 -23.28 6.36 -18.78
C ILE A 421 -21.87 6.53 -18.24
N PHE A 422 -21.71 6.36 -16.94
CA PHE A 422 -20.39 6.31 -16.31
C PHE A 422 -20.28 5.08 -15.42
N VAL A 423 -19.16 4.40 -15.59
CA VAL A 423 -18.72 3.27 -14.80
C VAL A 423 -17.89 3.85 -13.66
N VAL A 424 -18.21 3.47 -12.42
CA VAL A 424 -17.54 4.02 -11.24
C VAL A 424 -16.88 2.90 -10.46
N ASP A 425 -15.55 2.98 -10.34
CA ASP A 425 -14.74 2.12 -9.48
C ASP A 425 -14.80 2.61 -8.03
N HIS A 426 -14.52 1.71 -7.09
CA HIS A 426 -14.50 2.00 -5.64
C HIS A 426 -15.78 2.63 -5.09
N ALA A 427 -16.92 2.40 -5.76
CA ALA A 427 -18.23 2.80 -5.29
C ALA A 427 -18.91 1.65 -4.52
N ALA A 428 -19.64 1.97 -3.46
CA ALA A 428 -20.42 0.99 -2.73
C ALA A 428 -21.47 0.36 -3.65
N ALA A 429 -21.63 -0.96 -3.62
CA ALA A 429 -22.61 -1.63 -4.45
C ALA A 429 -24.05 -1.15 -4.18
N ASP A 430 -24.35 -0.72 -2.95
CA ASP A 430 -25.65 -0.15 -2.59
C ASP A 430 -25.55 1.37 -2.48
N GLN A 431 -26.24 2.08 -3.37
CA GLN A 431 -26.30 3.55 -3.41
C GLN A 431 -27.62 4.10 -2.84
N SER A 432 -28.45 3.27 -2.20
CA SER A 432 -29.76 3.69 -1.66
C SER A 432 -29.68 4.77 -0.58
N LYS A 433 -28.53 4.91 0.09
CA LYS A 433 -28.27 5.93 1.12
C LYS A 433 -27.58 7.18 0.58
N ALA A 434 -27.22 7.23 -0.70
CA ALA A 434 -26.56 8.37 -1.30
C ALA A 434 -27.44 9.62 -1.18
N ALA A 435 -26.89 10.71 -0.67
CA ALA A 435 -27.58 12.00 -0.69
C ALA A 435 -27.80 12.46 -2.13
N TRP A 436 -28.96 13.06 -2.39
CA TRP A 436 -29.24 13.75 -3.64
C TRP A 436 -30.20 14.91 -3.41
N SER A 437 -30.22 15.86 -4.33
CA SER A 437 -31.12 17.01 -4.33
C SER A 437 -31.53 17.39 -5.74
N ALA A 438 -32.77 17.82 -5.90
CA ALA A 438 -33.26 18.49 -7.09
C ALA A 438 -33.20 20.02 -6.92
N SER A 439 -32.91 20.74 -7.99
CA SER A 439 -32.97 22.21 -8.04
C SER A 439 -33.32 22.64 -9.46
N ALA A 440 -34.09 23.72 -9.59
CA ALA A 440 -34.50 24.23 -10.88
C ALA A 440 -34.83 25.72 -10.81
N ASN A 441 -34.71 26.41 -11.95
CA ASN A 441 -35.34 27.69 -12.18
C ASN A 441 -36.17 27.61 -13.46
N VAL A 442 -37.49 27.49 -13.31
CA VAL A 442 -38.43 27.31 -14.44
C VAL A 442 -39.34 28.51 -14.70
N THR A 443 -39.30 29.54 -13.84
CA THR A 443 -40.16 30.72 -13.96
C THR A 443 -39.39 32.03 -14.22
N GLY A 444 -38.11 32.05 -13.86
CA GLY A 444 -37.20 33.16 -14.10
C GLY A 444 -35.96 32.70 -14.88
N VAL A 445 -35.03 33.64 -15.10
CA VAL A 445 -33.77 33.36 -15.79
C VAL A 445 -32.59 33.67 -14.87
N ASP A 446 -31.61 32.78 -14.82
CA ASP A 446 -30.35 32.95 -14.09
C ASP A 446 -29.16 32.78 -15.01
N THR A 447 -28.02 33.38 -14.68
CA THR A 447 -26.74 33.09 -15.33
C THR A 447 -25.95 32.01 -14.62
N VAL A 448 -26.44 31.54 -13.46
CA VAL A 448 -25.75 30.60 -12.58
C VAL A 448 -26.71 29.48 -12.17
N LEU A 449 -26.35 28.25 -12.49
CA LEU A 449 -27.06 27.06 -12.05
C LEU A 449 -26.34 26.48 -10.85
N SER A 450 -27.07 26.14 -9.79
CA SER A 450 -26.44 25.66 -8.56
C SER A 450 -27.34 24.68 -7.82
N GLY A 451 -26.72 23.63 -7.28
CA GLY A 451 -27.38 22.62 -6.46
C GLY A 451 -26.39 22.06 -5.45
N SER A 452 -26.83 21.81 -4.22
CA SER A 452 -25.95 21.37 -3.14
C SER A 452 -26.52 20.18 -2.39
N ILE A 453 -25.64 19.27 -2.02
CA ILE A 453 -25.92 18.19 -1.07
C ILE A 453 -24.92 18.25 0.09
N THR A 454 -25.24 17.58 1.18
CA THR A 454 -24.25 17.20 2.19
C THR A 454 -23.99 15.71 2.04
N THR A 455 -22.74 15.33 1.78
CA THR A 455 -22.38 13.92 1.66
C THR A 455 -22.66 13.19 2.98
N THR A 456 -23.10 11.94 2.88
CA THR A 456 -23.50 11.12 4.03
C THR A 456 -22.38 10.22 4.53
N ALA A 457 -21.34 10.02 3.72
CA ALA A 457 -20.18 9.20 4.04
C ALA A 457 -18.87 9.95 3.77
N PRO A 458 -17.77 9.57 4.47
CA PRO A 458 -16.44 9.97 4.05
C PRO A 458 -16.09 9.34 2.70
N ASN A 459 -15.16 9.96 2.01
CA ASN A 459 -14.62 9.55 0.72
C ASN A 459 -15.63 9.49 -0.43
N SER A 460 -16.77 10.18 -0.33
CA SER A 460 -17.77 10.22 -1.39
C SER A 460 -17.41 11.16 -2.55
N LEU A 461 -17.77 10.79 -3.78
CA LEU A 461 -17.70 11.69 -4.94
C LEU A 461 -19.06 12.35 -5.18
N VAL A 462 -19.09 13.59 -5.67
CA VAL A 462 -20.35 14.30 -5.97
C VAL A 462 -20.42 14.67 -7.44
N LEU A 463 -21.57 14.45 -8.05
CA LEU A 463 -21.85 14.80 -9.45
C LEU A 463 -23.12 15.63 -9.57
N GLY A 464 -23.26 16.31 -10.71
CA GLY A 464 -24.49 17.00 -11.10
C GLY A 464 -24.79 16.79 -12.58
N VAL A 465 -26.08 16.64 -12.90
CA VAL A 465 -26.62 16.58 -14.27
C VAL A 465 -27.50 17.79 -14.47
N PHE A 466 -27.28 18.49 -15.58
CA PHE A 466 -27.81 19.82 -15.81
C PHE A 466 -28.53 19.86 -17.16
N ASP A 467 -29.62 20.62 -17.19
CA ASP A 467 -30.39 20.96 -18.38
C ASP A 467 -30.55 22.47 -18.45
N ASN A 468 -30.39 23.03 -19.64
CA ASN A 468 -30.50 24.46 -19.96
C ASN A 468 -31.19 24.59 -21.32
N TRP A 469 -32.29 25.36 -21.37
CA TRP A 469 -33.13 25.50 -22.57
C TRP A 469 -33.02 26.82 -23.33
N ASP A 470 -32.18 27.74 -22.87
CA ASP A 470 -32.12 29.09 -23.46
C ASP A 470 -30.76 29.43 -24.07
N SER A 471 -29.78 28.54 -23.91
CA SER A 471 -28.44 28.70 -24.48
C SER A 471 -27.79 27.39 -24.90
N SER A 472 -27.20 27.38 -26.09
CA SER A 472 -26.33 26.32 -26.62
C SER A 472 -24.84 26.58 -26.37
N GLU A 473 -24.51 27.20 -25.24
CA GLU A 473 -23.14 27.55 -24.85
C GLU A 473 -22.53 26.51 -23.92
N SER A 474 -21.22 26.30 -24.04
CA SER A 474 -20.51 25.49 -23.06
C SER A 474 -20.50 26.18 -21.68
N PRO A 475 -20.86 25.48 -20.59
CA PRO A 475 -20.85 26.04 -19.26
C PRO A 475 -19.43 26.34 -18.78
N SER A 476 -19.27 27.45 -18.08
CA SER A 476 -18.07 27.73 -17.30
C SER A 476 -18.17 27.05 -15.94
N ILE A 477 -17.22 26.17 -15.63
CA ILE A 477 -17.16 25.42 -14.38
C ILE A 477 -15.91 25.79 -13.59
N SER A 478 -16.00 25.78 -12.26
CA SER A 478 -14.84 26.05 -11.40
C SER A 478 -13.78 24.94 -11.49
N GLY A 479 -12.51 25.26 -11.22
CA GLY A 479 -11.42 24.26 -11.20
C GLY A 479 -11.57 23.17 -10.12
N ALA A 480 -12.49 23.34 -9.17
CA ALA A 480 -12.85 22.31 -8.20
C ALA A 480 -13.82 21.26 -8.77
N GLN A 481 -14.23 21.40 -10.03
CA GLN A 481 -15.18 20.53 -10.73
C GLN A 481 -14.61 20.16 -12.10
N ARG A 482 -15.15 19.10 -12.70
CA ARG A 482 -14.71 18.57 -14.01
C ARG A 482 -15.92 18.30 -14.88
N LEU A 483 -15.86 18.73 -16.13
CA LEU A 483 -16.87 18.39 -17.13
C LEU A 483 -16.72 16.91 -17.48
N VAL A 484 -17.79 16.13 -17.35
CA VAL A 484 -17.80 14.70 -17.64
C VAL A 484 -18.32 14.44 -19.05
N SER A 485 -19.42 15.09 -19.42
CA SER A 485 -20.02 14.96 -20.75
C SER A 485 -20.85 16.19 -21.09
N ILE A 486 -20.94 16.55 -22.37
CA ILE A 486 -21.76 17.67 -22.85
C ILE A 486 -22.35 17.36 -24.22
N VAL A 487 -23.58 17.82 -24.45
CA VAL A 487 -24.27 17.83 -25.74
C VAL A 487 -24.88 19.22 -25.93
N LEU A 488 -24.67 19.82 -27.10
CA LEU A 488 -25.19 21.13 -27.46
C LEU A 488 -26.23 20.97 -28.56
N ASN A 489 -27.34 21.71 -28.46
CA ASN A 489 -28.31 21.87 -29.53
C ASN A 489 -28.36 23.34 -29.97
N PRO A 490 -27.56 23.76 -30.96
CA PRO A 490 -27.55 25.15 -31.43
C PRO A 490 -28.84 25.56 -32.15
N ASP A 491 -29.62 24.60 -32.63
CA ASP A 491 -30.85 24.87 -33.38
C ASP A 491 -32.02 25.21 -32.44
N ASP A 492 -32.16 24.50 -31.31
CA ASP A 492 -33.17 24.80 -30.27
C ASP A 492 -32.63 25.67 -29.12
N ARG A 493 -31.32 25.91 -29.11
CA ARG A 493 -30.57 26.66 -28.07
C ARG A 493 -30.52 25.96 -26.71
N ASP A 494 -30.30 24.65 -26.71
CA ASP A 494 -30.19 23.89 -25.47
C ASP A 494 -28.76 23.41 -25.18
N THR A 495 -28.45 23.22 -23.91
CA THR A 495 -27.22 22.58 -23.46
C THR A 495 -27.51 21.57 -22.36
N TYR A 496 -27.03 20.34 -22.58
CA TYR A 496 -27.17 19.23 -21.66
C TYR A 496 -25.79 18.78 -21.21
N TRP A 497 -25.55 18.61 -19.91
CA TRP A 497 -24.23 18.13 -19.45
C TRP A 497 -24.24 17.41 -18.10
N VAL A 498 -23.15 16.71 -17.85
CA VAL A 498 -22.81 16.13 -16.54
C VAL A 498 -21.45 16.66 -16.13
N GLN A 499 -21.29 16.97 -14.84
CA GLN A 499 -20.01 17.34 -14.24
C GLN A 499 -19.85 16.66 -12.88
N SER A 500 -18.60 16.51 -12.45
CA SER A 500 -18.22 15.95 -11.15
C SER A 500 -17.44 16.96 -10.32
N ALA A 501 -17.42 16.77 -9.01
CA ALA A 501 -16.35 17.31 -8.18
C ALA A 501 -14.99 16.77 -8.68
N ALA A 502 -13.93 17.56 -8.52
CA ALA A 502 -12.59 17.17 -8.97
C ALA A 502 -11.93 16.11 -8.06
N ALA A 503 -12.44 15.95 -6.83
CA ALA A 503 -11.98 14.99 -5.84
C ALA A 503 -13.14 14.56 -4.92
N ALA A 504 -12.99 13.40 -4.28
CA ALA A 504 -13.90 12.92 -3.25
C ALA A 504 -13.78 13.73 -1.95
N THR A 505 -14.85 13.81 -1.16
CA THR A 505 -14.87 14.50 0.13
C THR A 505 -14.24 13.61 1.21
N PRO A 506 -13.18 14.03 1.94
CA PRO A 506 -12.53 13.16 2.93
C PRO A 506 -13.44 12.84 4.15
N LEU A 507 -14.39 13.72 4.45
CA LEU A 507 -15.41 13.57 5.48
C LEU A 507 -16.76 14.09 4.92
N PRO A 508 -17.90 13.72 5.55
CA PRO A 508 -19.20 14.33 5.26
C PRO A 508 -19.12 15.86 5.21
N ALA A 509 -19.44 16.43 4.05
CA ALA A 509 -19.30 17.86 3.79
C ALA A 509 -20.37 18.34 2.79
N LYS A 510 -20.71 19.63 2.88
CA LYS A 510 -21.55 20.27 1.87
C LYS A 510 -20.75 20.45 0.58
N VAL A 511 -21.25 19.93 -0.52
CA VAL A 511 -20.67 20.10 -1.86
C VAL A 511 -21.70 20.79 -2.75
N THR A 512 -21.25 21.83 -3.44
CA THR A 512 -22.07 22.60 -4.39
C THR A 512 -21.59 22.31 -5.80
N MET A 513 -22.47 21.77 -6.64
CA MET A 513 -22.27 21.67 -8.07
C MET A 513 -22.80 22.95 -8.72
N GLN A 514 -21.97 23.64 -9.49
CA GLN A 514 -22.29 24.95 -10.03
C GLN A 514 -21.68 25.15 -11.41
N ALA A 515 -22.42 25.85 -12.26
CA ALA A 515 -21.97 26.28 -13.57
C ALA A 515 -22.51 27.69 -13.87
N THR A 516 -21.78 28.41 -14.72
CA THR A 516 -22.18 29.74 -15.20
C THR A 516 -22.30 29.71 -16.73
N VAL A 517 -23.31 30.39 -17.26
CA VAL A 517 -23.52 30.63 -18.70
C VAL A 517 -23.59 32.14 -18.96
N ALA A 518 -23.39 32.59 -20.21
CA ALA A 518 -23.31 34.03 -20.49
C ALA A 518 -24.69 34.71 -20.53
N THR A 519 -25.74 33.96 -20.86
CA THR A 519 -27.12 34.44 -20.95
C THR A 519 -27.93 34.01 -19.74
N GLY A 520 -29.04 34.72 -19.47
CA GLY A 520 -30.01 34.25 -18.48
C GLY A 520 -30.78 33.06 -19.04
N ILE A 521 -30.89 31.99 -18.25
CA ILE A 521 -31.48 30.71 -18.65
C ILE A 521 -32.47 30.16 -17.63
N HIS A 522 -33.42 29.37 -18.10
CA HIS A 522 -34.17 28.39 -17.32
C HIS A 522 -33.37 27.08 -17.26
N TRP A 523 -33.47 26.36 -16.15
CA TRP A 523 -32.69 25.13 -15.98
C TRP A 523 -33.28 24.09 -15.02
N HIS A 524 -32.84 22.84 -15.18
CA HIS A 524 -32.96 21.75 -14.20
C HIS A 524 -31.60 21.24 -13.74
N LEU A 525 -31.54 20.74 -12.51
CA LEU A 525 -30.36 20.12 -11.92
C LEU A 525 -30.75 19.02 -10.94
N VAL A 526 -30.08 17.88 -11.05
CA VAL A 526 -29.95 16.90 -9.97
C VAL A 526 -28.48 16.82 -9.56
N THR A 527 -28.22 17.05 -8.28
CA THR A 527 -26.91 16.85 -7.64
C THR A 527 -26.98 15.61 -6.77
N TRP A 528 -26.00 14.71 -6.86
CA TRP A 528 -26.00 13.47 -6.07
C TRP A 528 -24.61 13.03 -5.62
N GLU A 529 -24.61 12.24 -4.56
CA GLU A 529 -23.46 11.57 -3.95
C GLU A 529 -23.25 10.20 -4.59
N ILE A 530 -21.99 9.80 -4.71
CA ILE A 530 -21.58 8.41 -4.93
C ILE A 530 -20.83 7.95 -3.68
N LEU A 531 -21.38 6.94 -3.01
CA LEU A 531 -20.80 6.37 -1.79
C LEU A 531 -19.55 5.54 -2.12
N ALA A 532 -18.50 5.67 -1.31
CA ALA A 532 -17.30 4.84 -1.37
C ALA A 532 -17.58 3.39 -0.94
N GLY A 533 -16.98 2.42 -1.65
CA GLY A 533 -17.19 0.98 -1.50
C GLY A 533 -16.02 0.19 -0.95
#